data_AF-A0A7Y5G595-F1
#
_entry.id   AF-A0A7Y5G595-F1
#
_cell.length_a   1.000
_cell.length_b   1.000
_cell.length_c   1.000
_cell.angle_alpha   90.00
_cell.angle_beta   90.00
_cell.angle_gamma   90.00
#
_symmetry.space_group_name_H-M   'P 1'
#
loop_
_entity.id
_entity.type
_entity.pdbx_description
1 polymer ?
#
loop_
_entity_poly.entity_id
_entity_poly.type
_entity_poly.pdbx_seq_one_letter_code
_entity_poly.pdbx_strand_id
1 'polypeptide(L)'
;MKRNLNKVSLFAMIAIAIGTLTYVGCDDIKKDIASVNPDTKQFTGTVLGKIFDRCTGAPIAGVKVSMAGKSAVTTNSNGEFVFRDVPITTDGTYTNGYNTFWDSYEVLMDFTGYNKNKADSLKYPDYKLDEVDVIFTDLHDGDNYGSGSDGNPNESGSGADTPVDGIVSSMTNLEIGRLNTTISGEIVDALSYDVVANAIVYLKQTNSVGNTTVVKQTTTDNSGKYTFARVENGASFTVEAMNDTRTLSGSVGVNLTCGQDALLSSQVTAQRLLLSFTDNVAPFVTAINIQNNEDVDLAAKSSIVYTFSEPIKQTAYTDASLPKGHGTIVDDITFSFTGLKKADAAIQFTASWNAPTFDQLTITPTGMTGASRYSISYAAGMAAKLTDAKGNALANAGTAIVGDFLNTESLAFTTKGLADKPAKPVLTKDPTTPLVQWNGGSVKLEWSASEATVKIKYFDIYKKIGDGPFDRIATNVRSTDTTLTIGANDLNSGGNNPRYAQSVQFMVQAISVNLVVGDASDPVSVIDDTRPTVVTATLFNATNPTQDSIVVQFSEPLNEVQAETAANYSISGGGNNVRSVVYRGFNAVGDYRVSFIVDKGSVIATEVLTVTGINDLQGNAIDPNANSFTF
;
A
#
# COMPACT_ATOMS: atom_id res chain seq x y z
N MET A 1 -89.22 4.16 -63.86
CA MET A 1 -90.21 5.25 -63.67
C MET A 1 -89.49 6.39 -62.97
N LYS A 2 -88.89 7.37 -63.66
CA LYS A 2 -89.45 8.56 -64.34
C LYS A 2 -90.12 9.57 -63.38
N ARG A 3 -89.58 10.81 -63.46
CA ARG A 3 -90.17 12.15 -63.19
C ARG A 3 -90.00 12.74 -61.79
N ASN A 4 -89.78 14.05 -61.61
CA ASN A 4 -89.39 15.16 -62.49
C ASN A 4 -89.07 16.40 -61.63
N LEU A 5 -88.24 17.28 -62.19
CA LEU A 5 -88.00 18.69 -61.84
C LEU A 5 -89.27 19.57 -61.72
N ASN A 6 -89.14 20.68 -60.96
CA ASN A 6 -89.54 22.07 -61.28
C ASN A 6 -88.86 23.02 -60.27
N LYS A 7 -87.91 23.93 -60.59
CA LYS A 7 -87.89 25.18 -61.41
C LYS A 7 -88.53 26.42 -60.74
N VAL A 8 -87.96 27.59 -61.10
CA VAL A 8 -88.34 29.02 -60.89
C VAL A 8 -87.48 29.70 -59.80
N SER A 9 -86.75 30.83 -59.95
CA SER A 9 -86.55 31.91 -60.95
C SER A 9 -85.23 32.64 -60.54
N LEU A 10 -84.20 32.89 -61.35
CA LEU A 10 -83.98 33.98 -62.33
C LEU A 10 -84.49 35.38 -61.89
N PHE A 11 -83.59 36.36 -61.64
CA PHE A 11 -83.48 37.68 -62.33
C PHE A 11 -82.56 38.70 -61.61
N ALA A 12 -81.92 39.55 -62.45
CA ALA A 12 -81.09 40.75 -62.18
C ALA A 12 -79.62 40.49 -61.80
N MET A 13 -78.61 40.44 -62.69
CA MET A 13 -78.13 41.38 -63.73
C MET A 13 -77.71 42.80 -63.24
N ILE A 14 -76.39 42.99 -63.21
CA ILE A 14 -75.60 44.12 -63.79
C ILE A 14 -75.56 45.47 -63.05
N ALA A 15 -74.36 45.85 -62.58
CA ALA A 15 -73.57 47.04 -63.00
C ALA A 15 -72.29 47.15 -62.13
N ILE A 16 -71.09 46.85 -62.66
CA ILE A 16 -70.07 47.81 -63.16
C ILE A 16 -69.61 48.77 -62.03
N ALA A 17 -68.56 48.44 -61.28
CA ALA A 17 -67.13 48.56 -61.58
C ALA A 17 -66.51 49.91 -61.18
N ILE A 18 -65.27 49.78 -60.68
CA ILE A 18 -64.18 50.77 -60.59
C ILE A 18 -64.05 51.50 -59.24
N GLY A 19 -63.10 50.97 -58.44
CA GLY A 19 -61.90 51.72 -58.06
C GLY A 19 -62.01 52.64 -56.85
N THR A 20 -61.41 52.24 -55.72
CA THR A 20 -60.06 52.68 -55.32
C THR A 20 -59.71 52.18 -53.92
N LEU A 21 -58.40 51.90 -53.75
CA LEU A 21 -57.66 51.68 -52.52
C LEU A 21 -58.17 52.50 -51.32
N THR A 22 -58.21 51.88 -50.13
CA THR A 22 -57.26 52.17 -49.03
C THR A 22 -57.51 51.26 -47.81
N TYR A 23 -56.41 50.67 -47.31
CA TYR A 23 -56.07 50.32 -45.93
C TYR A 23 -57.18 50.35 -44.85
N VAL A 24 -57.44 49.19 -44.21
CA VAL A 24 -57.33 48.86 -42.75
C VAL A 24 -57.44 47.33 -42.69
N GLY A 25 -56.40 46.54 -42.33
CA GLY A 25 -55.98 46.24 -40.97
C GLY A 25 -56.44 44.82 -40.60
N CYS A 26 -55.47 43.94 -40.31
CA CYS A 26 -55.66 42.54 -39.91
C CYS A 26 -56.48 42.40 -38.62
N ASP A 27 -57.37 41.41 -38.59
CA ASP A 27 -57.76 40.74 -37.35
C ASP A 27 -57.30 39.28 -37.43
N ASP A 28 -56.51 38.90 -36.42
CA ASP A 28 -55.86 37.61 -36.24
C ASP A 28 -56.87 36.46 -36.18
N ILE A 29 -56.90 35.62 -37.22
CA ILE A 29 -57.40 34.25 -37.08
C ILE A 29 -56.31 33.46 -36.35
N LYS A 30 -56.40 33.43 -35.02
CA LYS A 30 -55.66 32.49 -34.18
C LYS A 30 -56.03 31.07 -34.60
N LYS A 31 -55.23 30.50 -35.49
CA LYS A 31 -55.22 29.07 -35.77
C LYS A 31 -54.35 28.45 -34.69
N ASP A 32 -54.98 27.89 -33.67
CA ASP A 32 -54.34 26.95 -32.76
C ASP A 32 -53.84 25.75 -33.58
N ILE A 33 -52.66 25.88 -34.17
CA ILE A 33 -51.84 24.72 -34.52
C ILE A 33 -51.15 24.38 -33.22
N ALA A 34 -51.75 23.45 -32.47
CA ALA A 34 -51.03 22.72 -31.46
C ALA A 34 -49.76 22.18 -32.13
N SER A 35 -48.61 22.77 -31.79
CA SER A 35 -47.32 22.13 -31.94
C SER A 35 -47.36 20.90 -31.05
N VAL A 36 -47.87 19.81 -31.62
CA VAL A 36 -47.52 18.49 -31.15
C VAL A 36 -46.05 18.38 -31.53
N ASN A 37 -45.15 18.70 -30.59
CA ASN A 37 -43.78 18.22 -30.67
C ASN A 37 -43.90 16.70 -30.61
N PRO A 38 -43.87 15.96 -31.74
CA PRO A 38 -44.02 14.53 -31.69
C PRO A 38 -42.73 14.03 -31.05
N ASP A 39 -42.88 13.29 -29.97
CA ASP A 39 -42.00 12.22 -29.50
C ASP A 39 -40.73 12.04 -30.34
N THR A 40 -39.57 12.20 -29.69
CA THR A 40 -38.25 11.66 -30.10
C THR A 40 -38.28 10.90 -31.42
N LYS A 41 -38.04 11.61 -32.54
CA LYS A 41 -38.07 11.06 -33.89
C LYS A 41 -37.08 9.89 -33.94
N GLN A 42 -37.59 8.66 -33.87
CA GLN A 42 -36.77 7.46 -33.94
C GLN A 42 -36.44 7.20 -35.42
N PHE A 43 -35.18 7.40 -35.79
CA PHE A 43 -34.72 7.12 -37.14
C PHE A 43 -34.67 5.61 -37.37
N THR A 44 -35.02 5.15 -38.57
CA THR A 44 -34.94 3.73 -38.93
C THR A 44 -34.31 3.55 -40.31
N GLY A 45 -33.38 2.61 -40.44
CA GLY A 45 -32.68 2.18 -41.66
C GLY A 45 -33.21 0.89 -42.30
N THR A 46 -32.71 0.57 -43.49
CA THR A 46 -32.79 -0.77 -44.09
C THR A 46 -31.40 -1.36 -44.17
N VAL A 47 -31.23 -2.62 -43.76
CA VAL A 47 -30.00 -3.39 -43.93
C VAL A 47 -30.21 -4.36 -45.09
N LEU A 48 -29.44 -4.21 -46.16
CA LEU A 48 -29.39 -5.18 -47.26
C LEU A 48 -28.04 -5.88 -47.26
N GLY A 49 -28.05 -7.20 -47.44
CA GLY A 49 -26.82 -7.97 -47.53
C GLY A 49 -26.94 -9.16 -48.47
N LYS A 50 -25.79 -9.69 -48.86
CA LYS A 50 -25.66 -10.87 -49.73
C LYS A 50 -24.58 -11.79 -49.16
N ILE A 51 -24.93 -13.07 -49.02
CA ILE A 51 -24.02 -14.11 -48.56
C ILE A 51 -23.50 -14.90 -49.75
N PHE A 52 -22.18 -15.07 -49.84
CA PHE A 52 -21.56 -15.88 -50.87
C PHE A 52 -20.38 -16.71 -50.35
N ASP A 53 -20.09 -17.76 -51.11
CA ASP A 53 -18.94 -18.60 -50.90
C ASP A 53 -17.68 -17.84 -51.31
N ARG A 54 -16.80 -17.60 -50.34
CA ARG A 54 -15.58 -16.80 -50.52
C ARG A 54 -14.70 -17.27 -51.67
N CYS A 55 -14.60 -18.58 -51.87
CA CYS A 55 -13.66 -19.14 -52.84
C CYS A 55 -14.25 -19.30 -54.24
N THR A 56 -15.57 -19.51 -54.35
CA THR A 56 -16.23 -19.69 -55.65
C THR A 56 -16.98 -18.45 -56.13
N GLY A 57 -17.21 -17.46 -55.25
CA GLY A 57 -18.04 -16.29 -55.50
C GLY A 57 -19.54 -16.61 -55.67
N ALA A 58 -19.94 -17.87 -55.46
CA ALA A 58 -21.30 -18.32 -55.67
C ALA A 58 -22.22 -17.85 -54.52
N PRO A 59 -23.43 -17.35 -54.82
CA PRO A 59 -24.38 -16.96 -53.78
C PRO A 59 -24.86 -18.16 -52.96
N ILE A 60 -25.09 -17.96 -51.66
CA ILE A 60 -25.55 -19.01 -50.75
C ILE A 60 -27.01 -18.76 -50.34
N ALA A 61 -27.92 -19.50 -50.97
CA ALA A 61 -29.35 -19.48 -50.68
C ALA A 61 -29.73 -20.37 -49.48
N GLY A 62 -30.80 -20.00 -48.76
CA GLY A 62 -31.38 -20.83 -47.69
C GLY A 62 -30.69 -20.71 -46.32
N VAL A 63 -29.85 -19.69 -46.12
CA VAL A 63 -29.19 -19.39 -44.83
C VAL A 63 -30.13 -18.54 -44.00
N LYS A 64 -30.31 -18.88 -42.72
CA LYS A 64 -31.12 -18.08 -41.79
C LYS A 64 -30.24 -16.95 -41.24
N VAL A 65 -30.70 -15.72 -41.33
CA VAL A 65 -29.99 -14.53 -40.87
C VAL A 65 -30.84 -13.86 -39.78
N SER A 66 -30.23 -13.53 -38.66
CA SER A 66 -30.88 -12.85 -37.53
C SER A 66 -30.08 -11.64 -37.10
N MET A 67 -30.78 -10.64 -36.59
CA MET A 67 -30.24 -9.39 -36.08
C MET A 67 -31.06 -8.98 -34.86
N ALA A 68 -30.40 -8.43 -33.84
CA ALA A 68 -31.08 -8.02 -32.61
C ALA A 68 -32.26 -7.08 -32.89
N GLY A 69 -33.39 -7.29 -32.20
CA GLY A 69 -34.60 -6.48 -32.39
C GLY A 69 -35.37 -6.73 -33.70
N LYS A 70 -34.95 -7.70 -34.53
CA LYS A 70 -35.63 -8.06 -35.79
C LYS A 70 -35.96 -9.54 -35.88
N SER A 71 -37.01 -9.85 -36.64
CA SER A 71 -37.35 -11.24 -36.99
C SER A 71 -36.31 -11.78 -37.96
N ALA A 72 -35.88 -13.03 -37.75
CA ALA A 72 -34.94 -13.68 -38.65
C ALA A 72 -35.52 -13.82 -40.08
N VAL A 73 -34.66 -13.67 -41.08
CA VAL A 73 -34.98 -13.82 -42.50
C VAL A 73 -34.15 -14.94 -43.11
N THR A 74 -34.52 -15.43 -44.29
CA THR A 74 -33.77 -16.48 -45.00
C THR A 74 -33.26 -15.94 -46.33
N THR A 75 -32.01 -16.21 -46.68
CA THR A 75 -31.46 -15.76 -47.96
C THR A 75 -32.19 -16.35 -49.17
N ASN A 76 -32.44 -15.51 -50.17
CA ASN A 76 -33.10 -15.92 -51.42
C ASN A 76 -32.14 -16.71 -52.35
N SER A 77 -32.58 -17.06 -53.56
CA SER A 77 -31.77 -17.79 -54.56
C SER A 77 -30.48 -17.08 -54.98
N ASN A 78 -30.43 -15.76 -54.82
CA ASN A 78 -29.26 -14.93 -55.09
C ASN A 78 -28.40 -14.71 -53.84
N GLY A 79 -28.71 -15.38 -52.72
CA GLY A 79 -28.00 -15.22 -51.45
C GLY A 79 -28.33 -13.93 -50.71
N GLU A 80 -29.36 -13.19 -51.13
CA GLU A 80 -29.70 -11.86 -50.60
C GLU A 80 -30.66 -11.95 -49.41
N PHE A 81 -30.53 -11.04 -48.46
CA PHE A 81 -31.46 -10.83 -47.35
C PHE A 81 -31.68 -9.34 -47.10
N VAL A 82 -32.81 -9.02 -46.45
CA VAL A 82 -33.21 -7.63 -46.14
C VAL A 82 -33.83 -7.57 -44.76
N PHE A 83 -33.31 -6.68 -43.91
CA PHE A 83 -33.99 -6.23 -42.69
C PHE A 83 -34.47 -4.80 -42.89
N ARG A 84 -35.76 -4.56 -42.68
CA ARG A 84 -36.38 -3.22 -42.77
C ARG A 84 -36.59 -2.61 -41.39
N ASP A 85 -36.73 -1.28 -41.38
CA ASP A 85 -37.10 -0.48 -40.22
C ASP A 85 -36.12 -0.62 -39.02
N VAL A 86 -34.84 -0.87 -39.29
CA VAL A 86 -33.78 -1.08 -38.30
C VAL A 86 -33.56 0.21 -37.51
N PRO A 87 -33.82 0.27 -36.21
CA PRO A 87 -33.79 1.53 -35.49
C PRO A 87 -32.37 2.14 -35.44
N ILE A 88 -32.28 3.44 -35.21
CA ILE A 88 -31.06 4.14 -34.85
C ILE A 88 -31.40 4.90 -33.57
N THR A 89 -30.67 4.59 -32.51
CA THR A 89 -30.96 4.98 -31.14
C THR A 89 -29.84 5.79 -30.50
N THR A 90 -28.64 5.79 -31.09
CA THR A 90 -27.52 6.60 -30.63
C THR A 90 -27.67 8.05 -31.07
N ASP A 91 -27.43 8.97 -30.13
CA ASP A 91 -27.40 10.41 -30.40
C ASP A 91 -26.25 10.77 -31.36
N GLY A 92 -26.53 11.67 -32.30
CA GLY A 92 -25.61 12.00 -33.38
C GLY A 92 -24.36 12.76 -32.94
N THR A 93 -23.27 12.56 -33.66
CA THR A 93 -22.05 13.36 -33.55
C THR A 93 -22.00 14.42 -34.65
N TYR A 94 -21.59 15.64 -34.30
CA TYR A 94 -21.43 16.72 -35.28
C TYR A 94 -20.11 16.55 -36.05
N THR A 95 -20.20 16.16 -37.32
CA THR A 95 -19.04 15.94 -38.19
C THR A 95 -19.20 16.73 -39.49
N ASN A 96 -18.22 17.57 -39.84
CA ASN A 96 -18.22 18.36 -41.09
C ASN A 96 -19.48 19.22 -41.35
N GLY A 97 -20.10 19.76 -40.30
CA GLY A 97 -21.29 20.62 -40.44
C GLY A 97 -22.62 19.87 -40.50
N TYR A 98 -22.63 18.56 -40.24
CA TYR A 98 -23.82 17.71 -40.25
C TYR A 98 -23.92 16.87 -38.97
N ASN A 99 -25.16 16.59 -38.53
CA ASN A 99 -25.37 15.58 -37.49
C ASN A 99 -25.37 14.19 -38.13
N THR A 100 -24.40 13.35 -37.74
CA THR A 100 -24.36 11.94 -38.16
C THR A 100 -24.73 11.06 -36.98
N PHE A 101 -25.82 10.32 -37.13
CA PHE A 101 -26.32 9.31 -36.23
C PHE A 101 -25.92 7.95 -36.77
N TRP A 102 -25.51 7.03 -35.91
CA TRP A 102 -25.17 5.68 -36.32
C TRP A 102 -25.45 4.70 -35.21
N ASP A 103 -25.81 3.48 -35.58
CA ASP A 103 -25.89 2.35 -34.68
C ASP A 103 -25.25 1.14 -35.33
N SER A 104 -24.59 0.32 -34.53
CA SER A 104 -23.99 -0.92 -34.98
C SER A 104 -24.82 -2.13 -34.56
N TYR A 105 -25.04 -3.04 -35.51
CA TYR A 105 -25.82 -4.26 -35.31
C TYR A 105 -24.99 -5.50 -35.61
N GLU A 106 -25.03 -6.45 -34.68
CA GLU A 106 -24.52 -7.80 -34.92
C GLU A 106 -25.51 -8.63 -35.74
N VAL A 107 -25.01 -9.23 -36.81
CA VAL A 107 -25.76 -10.07 -37.74
C VAL A 107 -25.25 -11.50 -37.63
N LEU A 108 -26.12 -12.38 -37.16
CA LEU A 108 -25.87 -13.81 -37.05
C LEU A 108 -26.39 -14.55 -38.28
N MET A 109 -25.48 -15.21 -38.99
CA MET A 109 -25.78 -16.16 -40.05
C MET A 109 -25.74 -17.58 -39.49
N ASP A 110 -26.87 -18.28 -39.58
CA ASP A 110 -27.08 -19.66 -39.12
C ASP A 110 -27.16 -20.60 -40.32
N PHE A 111 -26.11 -21.41 -40.47
CA PHE A 111 -25.94 -22.41 -41.52
C PHE A 111 -26.35 -23.82 -41.06
N THR A 112 -26.80 -24.02 -39.83
CA THR A 112 -27.13 -25.38 -39.33
C THR A 112 -28.17 -26.08 -40.21
N GLY A 113 -29.22 -25.33 -40.62
CA GLY A 113 -30.23 -25.81 -41.56
C GLY A 113 -29.67 -26.09 -42.96
N TYR A 114 -28.79 -25.21 -43.45
CA TYR A 114 -28.11 -25.37 -44.74
C TYR A 114 -27.20 -26.61 -44.76
N ASN A 115 -26.49 -26.87 -43.66
CA ASN A 115 -25.48 -27.92 -43.52
C ASN A 115 -26.06 -29.33 -43.35
N LYS A 116 -27.33 -29.47 -42.92
CA LYS A 116 -27.94 -30.73 -42.46
C LYS A 116 -27.80 -31.92 -43.41
N ASN A 117 -27.78 -31.69 -44.72
CA ASN A 117 -27.72 -32.74 -45.76
C ASN A 117 -26.52 -32.59 -46.71
N LYS A 118 -25.49 -31.84 -46.33
CA LYS A 118 -24.29 -31.63 -47.14
C LYS A 118 -23.19 -32.60 -46.70
N ALA A 119 -22.39 -33.07 -47.67
CA ALA A 119 -21.13 -33.74 -47.36
C ALA A 119 -20.21 -32.77 -46.59
N ASP A 120 -19.36 -33.29 -45.71
CA ASP A 120 -18.54 -32.45 -44.82
C ASP A 120 -17.64 -31.46 -45.56
N SER A 121 -17.12 -31.81 -46.73
CA SER A 121 -16.32 -30.94 -47.60
C SER A 121 -17.10 -29.78 -48.25
N LEU A 122 -18.44 -29.81 -48.15
CA LEU A 122 -19.36 -28.80 -48.68
C LEU A 122 -20.03 -27.97 -47.58
N LYS A 123 -19.73 -28.23 -46.30
CA LYS A 123 -20.32 -27.50 -45.17
C LYS A 123 -19.58 -26.19 -44.93
N TYR A 124 -20.32 -25.20 -44.43
CA TYR A 124 -19.79 -23.96 -43.87
C TYR A 124 -19.72 -24.06 -42.34
N PRO A 125 -19.03 -23.15 -41.63
CA PRO A 125 -19.25 -22.94 -40.19
C PRO A 125 -20.74 -22.88 -39.86
N ASP A 126 -21.17 -23.52 -38.77
CA ASP A 126 -22.60 -23.54 -38.40
C ASP A 126 -23.14 -22.14 -38.08
N TYR A 127 -22.27 -21.26 -37.57
CA TYR A 127 -22.59 -19.88 -37.27
C TYR A 127 -21.48 -18.95 -37.77
N LYS A 128 -21.86 -17.79 -38.27
CA LYS A 128 -20.94 -16.68 -38.57
C LYS A 128 -21.57 -15.39 -38.08
N LEU A 129 -20.79 -14.59 -37.35
CA LEU A 129 -21.16 -13.25 -36.92
C LEU A 129 -20.46 -12.23 -37.80
N ASP A 130 -21.18 -11.16 -38.13
CA ASP A 130 -20.64 -9.95 -38.73
C ASP A 130 -21.33 -8.73 -38.15
N GLU A 131 -20.78 -7.55 -38.43
CA GLU A 131 -21.25 -6.27 -37.90
C GLU A 131 -21.67 -5.35 -39.04
N VAL A 132 -22.77 -4.61 -38.85
CA VAL A 132 -23.25 -3.63 -39.82
C VAL A 132 -23.58 -2.31 -39.13
N ASP A 133 -22.98 -1.24 -39.63
CA ASP A 133 -23.31 0.11 -39.22
C ASP A 133 -24.48 0.64 -40.03
N VAL A 134 -25.54 1.08 -39.36
CA VAL A 134 -26.65 1.83 -39.95
C VAL A 134 -26.41 3.30 -39.67
N ILE A 135 -26.06 4.05 -40.71
CA ILE A 135 -25.70 5.47 -40.61
C ILE A 135 -26.82 6.34 -41.17
N PHE A 136 -27.15 7.40 -40.46
CA PHE A 136 -28.09 8.44 -40.86
C PHE A 136 -27.41 9.80 -40.71
N THR A 137 -27.33 10.56 -41.80
CA THR A 137 -26.82 11.94 -41.77
C THR A 137 -27.96 12.90 -42.03
N ASP A 138 -28.17 13.80 -41.09
CA ASP A 138 -29.09 14.91 -41.21
C ASP A 138 -28.44 16.04 -42.03
N LEU A 139 -29.01 16.39 -43.19
CA LEU A 139 -28.81 17.74 -43.71
C LEU A 139 -29.59 18.67 -42.80
N HIS A 140 -28.88 19.36 -41.93
CA HIS A 140 -29.44 20.50 -41.26
C HIS A 140 -29.79 21.57 -42.32
N ASP A 141 -31.00 21.51 -42.89
CA ASP A 141 -31.55 22.54 -43.77
C ASP A 141 -32.05 23.68 -42.90
N GLY A 142 -31.12 24.38 -42.25
CA GLY A 142 -31.50 25.40 -41.29
C GLY A 142 -30.45 25.89 -40.31
N ASP A 143 -29.17 25.99 -40.68
CA ASP A 143 -28.36 27.07 -40.10
C ASP A 143 -28.88 28.39 -40.66
N ASN A 144 -30.03 28.84 -40.12
CA ASN A 144 -30.46 30.22 -40.29
C ASN A 144 -29.59 31.11 -39.39
N TYR A 145 -28.27 31.10 -39.63
CA TYR A 145 -27.39 32.23 -39.35
C TYR A 145 -27.41 33.23 -40.51
N GLY A 146 -28.41 33.14 -41.40
CA GLY A 146 -28.79 34.21 -42.30
C GLY A 146 -29.60 35.22 -41.52
N SER A 147 -29.02 36.39 -41.26
CA SER A 147 -29.79 37.56 -40.84
C SER A 147 -30.88 37.84 -41.88
N GLY A 148 -32.11 37.39 -41.60
CA GLY A 148 -33.29 38.05 -42.17
C GLY A 148 -33.15 39.54 -41.89
N SER A 149 -33.40 40.39 -42.89
CA SER A 149 -33.25 41.85 -42.76
C SER A 149 -34.26 42.48 -41.79
N ASP A 150 -35.04 41.66 -41.07
CA ASP A 150 -36.02 42.02 -40.07
C ASP A 150 -35.57 41.74 -38.63
N GLY A 151 -34.41 41.11 -38.42
CA GLY A 151 -33.75 41.04 -37.10
C GLY A 151 -34.55 40.32 -36.02
N ASN A 152 -35.47 39.42 -36.39
CA ASN A 152 -36.26 38.66 -35.44
C ASN A 152 -35.65 37.25 -35.21
N PRO A 153 -35.02 36.98 -34.06
CA PRO A 153 -34.34 35.70 -33.78
C PRO A 153 -35.29 34.51 -33.51
N ASN A 154 -36.61 34.67 -33.71
CA ASN A 154 -37.63 33.68 -33.32
C ASN A 154 -38.41 33.05 -34.49
N GLU A 155 -37.96 33.18 -35.73
CA GLU A 155 -38.55 32.42 -36.82
C GLU A 155 -38.04 30.97 -36.78
N SER A 156 -38.84 30.08 -36.18
CA SER A 156 -38.66 28.63 -36.26
C SER A 156 -38.88 28.20 -37.72
N GLY A 157 -37.80 28.20 -38.50
CA GLY A 157 -37.75 27.42 -39.72
C GLY A 157 -38.15 25.98 -39.37
N SER A 158 -39.06 25.38 -40.14
CA SER A 158 -39.37 23.97 -40.01
C SER A 158 -38.12 23.20 -40.45
N GLY A 159 -37.18 23.01 -39.53
CA GLY A 159 -35.98 22.19 -39.69
C GLY A 159 -36.39 20.74 -39.87
N ALA A 160 -36.92 20.44 -41.05
CA ALA A 160 -37.24 19.09 -41.46
C ALA A 160 -35.93 18.48 -41.92
N ASP A 161 -35.31 17.68 -41.05
CA ASP A 161 -34.13 16.88 -41.37
C ASP A 161 -34.33 16.21 -42.73
N THR A 162 -33.57 16.64 -43.74
CA THR A 162 -33.69 16.08 -45.09
C THR A 162 -32.59 15.04 -45.24
N PRO A 163 -32.93 13.75 -45.38
CA PRO A 163 -31.93 12.70 -45.51
C PRO A 163 -31.16 12.87 -46.82
N VAL A 164 -29.83 12.99 -46.74
CA VAL A 164 -28.94 13.01 -47.92
C VAL A 164 -28.21 11.73 -48.17
N ASP A 165 -28.01 10.91 -47.14
CA ASP A 165 -27.27 9.66 -47.30
C ASP A 165 -28.07 8.46 -46.82
N GLY A 166 -27.97 7.39 -47.60
CA GLY A 166 -28.97 6.35 -47.71
C GLY A 166 -29.43 5.75 -46.38
N ILE A 167 -30.76 5.70 -46.21
CA ILE A 167 -31.48 4.82 -45.25
C ILE A 167 -31.33 3.33 -45.66
N VAL A 168 -30.21 2.99 -46.28
CA VAL A 168 -29.82 1.70 -46.78
C VAL A 168 -28.36 1.53 -46.40
N SER A 169 -28.14 0.84 -45.27
CA SER A 169 -26.82 0.26 -45.01
C SER A 169 -26.71 -0.99 -45.86
N SER A 170 -25.83 -0.95 -46.87
CA SER A 170 -25.45 -2.15 -47.59
C SER A 170 -24.32 -2.82 -46.85
N MET A 171 -24.56 -4.00 -46.28
CA MET A 171 -23.48 -4.95 -46.06
C MET A 171 -23.05 -5.43 -47.44
N THR A 172 -22.08 -4.73 -48.02
CA THR A 172 -21.38 -5.25 -49.18
C THR A 172 -20.67 -6.52 -48.75
N ASN A 173 -21.22 -7.63 -49.19
CA ASN A 173 -20.50 -8.86 -49.45
C ASN A 173 -20.04 -9.68 -48.22
N LEU A 174 -20.98 -10.40 -47.60
CA LEU A 174 -20.68 -11.36 -46.53
C LEU A 174 -20.10 -12.64 -47.12
N GLU A 175 -18.78 -12.79 -47.01
CA GLU A 175 -18.06 -13.95 -47.56
C GLU A 175 -17.76 -15.00 -46.50
N ILE A 176 -18.07 -16.26 -46.82
CA ILE A 176 -17.79 -17.40 -45.94
C ILE A 176 -17.13 -18.55 -46.71
N GLY A 177 -16.14 -19.19 -46.09
CA GLY A 177 -15.42 -20.32 -46.63
C GLY A 177 -16.01 -21.68 -46.23
N ARG A 178 -15.81 -22.70 -47.07
CA ARG A 178 -16.16 -24.09 -46.72
C ARG A 178 -15.15 -24.67 -45.71
N LEU A 179 -15.61 -25.59 -44.86
CA LEU A 179 -14.81 -26.30 -43.87
C LEU A 179 -14.02 -27.48 -44.47
N ASN A 180 -13.19 -27.21 -45.48
CA ASN A 180 -12.51 -28.25 -46.26
C ASN A 180 -10.98 -28.19 -46.19
N THR A 181 -10.41 -27.31 -45.36
CA THR A 181 -8.95 -27.22 -45.18
C THR A 181 -8.50 -27.89 -43.89
N THR A 182 -7.32 -28.48 -43.91
CA THR A 182 -6.61 -28.96 -42.72
C THR A 182 -5.41 -28.07 -42.47
N ILE A 183 -5.20 -27.59 -41.25
CA ILE A 183 -3.97 -26.89 -40.84
C ILE A 183 -3.16 -27.84 -39.97
N SER A 184 -1.91 -28.12 -40.32
CA SER A 184 -1.00 -28.92 -39.50
C SER A 184 0.31 -28.15 -39.24
N GLY A 185 1.02 -28.46 -38.17
CA GLY A 185 2.30 -27.84 -37.90
C GLY A 185 3.08 -28.55 -36.80
N GLU A 186 4.22 -27.99 -36.43
CA GLU A 186 5.13 -28.49 -35.40
C GLU A 186 5.49 -27.35 -34.44
N ILE A 187 5.47 -27.64 -33.14
CA ILE A 187 5.84 -26.73 -32.06
C ILE A 187 7.21 -27.12 -31.53
N VAL A 188 8.14 -26.16 -31.49
CA VAL A 188 9.46 -26.35 -30.89
C VAL A 188 9.78 -25.20 -29.93
N ASP A 189 10.66 -25.47 -28.98
CA ASP A 189 11.25 -24.45 -28.12
C ASP A 189 12.18 -23.53 -28.95
N ALA A 190 12.08 -22.22 -28.75
CA ALA A 190 12.78 -21.24 -29.59
C ALA A 190 14.31 -21.21 -29.38
N LEU A 191 14.80 -21.70 -28.24
CA LEU A 191 16.23 -21.69 -27.92
C LEU A 191 16.91 -23.00 -28.32
N SER A 192 16.32 -24.12 -27.93
CA SER A 192 16.86 -25.46 -28.15
C SER A 192 16.47 -26.08 -29.49
N TYR A 193 15.38 -25.61 -30.10
CA TYR A 193 14.71 -26.26 -31.23
C TYR A 193 14.19 -27.68 -30.94
N ASP A 194 14.12 -28.07 -29.67
CA ASP A 194 13.54 -29.34 -29.24
C ASP A 194 12.01 -29.29 -29.38
N VAL A 195 11.41 -30.43 -29.73
CA VAL A 195 9.95 -30.55 -29.89
C VAL A 195 9.23 -30.40 -28.55
N VAL A 196 8.10 -29.68 -28.56
CA VAL A 196 7.28 -29.49 -27.36
C VAL A 196 6.04 -30.38 -27.43
N ALA A 197 6.07 -31.50 -26.72
CA ALA A 197 4.93 -32.40 -26.58
C ALA A 197 3.86 -31.83 -25.64
N ASN A 198 2.61 -32.24 -25.80
CA ASN A 198 1.45 -31.83 -24.98
C ASN A 198 1.20 -30.31 -24.90
N ALA A 199 1.80 -29.51 -25.79
CA ALA A 199 1.52 -28.09 -25.89
C ALA A 199 0.06 -27.88 -26.28
N ILE A 200 -0.63 -26.98 -25.60
CA ILE A 200 -2.00 -26.60 -25.95
C ILE A 200 -1.92 -25.63 -27.13
N VAL A 201 -2.61 -25.94 -28.22
CA VAL A 201 -2.61 -25.16 -29.46
C VAL A 201 -4.02 -24.64 -29.73
N TYR A 202 -4.14 -23.33 -29.90
CA TYR A 202 -5.35 -22.61 -30.26
C TYR A 202 -5.29 -22.16 -31.71
N LEU A 203 -6.35 -22.41 -32.47
CA LEU A 203 -6.61 -21.74 -33.73
C LEU A 203 -7.56 -20.58 -33.45
N LYS A 204 -7.11 -19.36 -33.68
CA LYS A 204 -7.86 -18.13 -33.46
C LYS A 204 -8.20 -17.46 -34.79
N GLN A 205 -9.38 -16.86 -34.87
CA GLN A 205 -9.80 -16.03 -36.00
C GLN A 205 -10.13 -14.63 -35.50
N THR A 206 -9.59 -13.62 -36.18
CA THR A 206 -9.88 -12.22 -35.90
C THR A 206 -10.94 -11.74 -36.89
N ASN A 207 -12.02 -11.13 -36.40
CA ASN A 207 -13.06 -10.56 -37.24
C ASN A 207 -12.65 -9.18 -37.80
N SER A 208 -13.49 -8.59 -38.65
CA SER A 208 -13.26 -7.28 -39.28
C SER A 208 -13.09 -6.12 -38.29
N VAL A 209 -13.50 -6.32 -37.02
CA VAL A 209 -13.50 -5.33 -35.94
C VAL A 209 -12.34 -5.56 -34.95
N GLY A 210 -11.45 -6.53 -35.25
CA GLY A 210 -10.28 -6.84 -34.43
C GLY A 210 -10.55 -7.81 -33.26
N ASN A 211 -11.79 -8.26 -33.06
CA ASN A 211 -12.12 -9.23 -32.02
C ASN A 211 -11.59 -10.61 -32.42
N THR A 212 -10.79 -11.20 -31.53
CA THR A 212 -10.16 -12.51 -31.76
C THR A 212 -10.88 -13.60 -30.97
N THR A 213 -11.36 -14.62 -31.66
CA THR A 213 -12.10 -15.75 -31.07
C THR A 213 -11.35 -17.07 -31.30
N VAL A 214 -11.40 -17.97 -30.32
CA VAL A 214 -10.86 -19.33 -30.47
C VAL A 214 -11.87 -20.15 -31.27
N VAL A 215 -11.47 -20.60 -32.46
CA VAL A 215 -12.33 -21.42 -33.33
C VAL A 215 -12.09 -22.92 -33.12
N LYS A 216 -10.86 -23.33 -32.78
CA LYS A 216 -10.50 -24.72 -32.46
C LYS A 216 -9.36 -24.75 -31.43
N GLN A 217 -9.28 -25.86 -30.71
CA GLN A 217 -8.19 -26.18 -29.78
C GLN A 217 -7.75 -27.63 -29.99
N THR A 218 -6.45 -27.88 -29.86
CA THR A 218 -5.88 -29.23 -29.85
C THR A 218 -4.65 -29.25 -28.94
N THR A 219 -3.98 -30.40 -28.85
CA THR A 219 -2.67 -30.54 -28.21
C THR A 219 -1.66 -31.13 -29.19
N THR A 220 -0.37 -30.86 -28.99
CA THR A 220 0.68 -31.55 -29.75
C THR A 220 0.85 -33.00 -29.32
N ASP A 221 1.24 -33.86 -30.27
CA ASP A 221 1.68 -35.22 -29.99
C ASP A 221 3.11 -35.27 -29.42
N ASN A 222 3.62 -36.47 -29.16
CA ASN A 222 4.99 -36.67 -28.65
C ASN A 222 6.10 -36.19 -29.62
N SER A 223 5.76 -35.89 -30.88
CA SER A 223 6.67 -35.32 -31.88
C SER A 223 6.48 -33.81 -32.04
N GLY A 224 5.74 -33.15 -31.13
CA GLY A 224 5.44 -31.72 -31.21
C GLY A 224 4.46 -31.34 -32.32
N LYS A 225 3.81 -32.30 -32.99
CA LYS A 225 2.94 -32.02 -34.14
C LYS A 225 1.50 -31.81 -33.72
N TYR A 226 0.81 -30.90 -34.41
CA TYR A 226 -0.62 -30.65 -34.22
C TYR A 226 -1.37 -30.65 -35.55
N THR A 227 -2.69 -30.83 -35.50
CA THR A 227 -3.56 -30.77 -36.68
C THR A 227 -4.94 -30.24 -36.33
N PHE A 228 -5.43 -29.29 -37.11
CA PHE A 228 -6.80 -28.78 -37.13
C PHE A 228 -7.46 -29.22 -38.44
N ALA A 229 -8.36 -30.20 -38.39
CA ALA A 229 -9.18 -30.56 -39.53
C ALA A 229 -10.41 -29.66 -39.66
N ARG A 230 -10.97 -29.56 -40.88
CA ARG A 230 -12.23 -28.84 -41.16
C ARG A 230 -12.16 -27.37 -40.76
N VAL A 231 -11.16 -26.67 -41.29
CA VAL A 231 -10.95 -25.23 -41.14
C VAL A 231 -11.59 -24.51 -42.33
N GLU A 232 -12.18 -23.34 -42.07
CA GLU A 232 -12.79 -22.46 -43.08
C GLU A 232 -11.72 -22.01 -44.08
N ASN A 233 -11.88 -22.37 -45.36
CA ASN A 233 -10.96 -22.01 -46.43
C ASN A 233 -11.11 -20.54 -46.85
N GLY A 234 -10.06 -19.93 -47.39
CA GLY A 234 -10.06 -18.52 -47.77
C GLY A 234 -10.01 -17.55 -46.59
N ALA A 235 -9.89 -18.04 -45.35
CA ALA A 235 -9.82 -17.23 -44.14
C ALA A 235 -8.40 -17.11 -43.59
N SER A 236 -8.18 -16.05 -42.81
CA SER A 236 -6.93 -15.83 -42.06
C SER A 236 -7.12 -16.24 -40.62
N PHE A 237 -6.12 -16.93 -40.09
CA PHE A 237 -6.08 -17.42 -38.71
C PHE A 237 -4.76 -17.07 -38.05
N THR A 238 -4.76 -17.07 -36.72
CA THR A 238 -3.55 -17.11 -35.91
C THR A 238 -3.52 -18.43 -35.16
N VAL A 239 -2.43 -19.18 -35.31
CA VAL A 239 -2.14 -20.33 -34.45
C VAL A 239 -1.34 -19.83 -33.27
N GLU A 240 -1.84 -20.06 -32.06
CA GLU A 240 -1.15 -19.74 -30.82
C GLU A 240 -0.94 -21.02 -30.02
N ALA A 241 0.23 -21.18 -29.41
CA ALA A 241 0.54 -22.36 -28.63
C ALA A 241 1.21 -21.99 -27.30
N MET A 242 0.98 -22.82 -26.30
CA MET A 242 1.62 -22.75 -24.99
C MET A 242 2.03 -24.15 -24.52
N ASN A 243 3.16 -24.28 -23.82
CA ASN A 243 3.48 -25.55 -23.17
C ASN A 243 2.53 -25.83 -21.99
N ASP A 244 2.52 -27.07 -21.51
CA ASP A 244 1.66 -27.55 -20.43
C ASP A 244 1.82 -26.77 -19.12
N THR A 245 3.05 -26.33 -18.80
CA THR A 245 3.36 -25.49 -17.63
C THR A 245 3.10 -24.00 -17.85
N ARG A 246 2.71 -23.57 -19.05
CA ARG A 246 2.48 -22.16 -19.44
C ARG A 246 3.68 -21.23 -19.26
N THR A 247 4.89 -21.77 -19.29
CA THR A 247 6.14 -21.01 -19.21
C THR A 247 6.64 -20.55 -20.58
N LEU A 248 6.18 -21.19 -21.66
CA LEU A 248 6.52 -20.88 -23.05
C LEU A 248 5.25 -20.60 -23.86
N SER A 249 5.27 -19.58 -24.73
CA SER A 249 4.22 -19.35 -25.74
C SER A 249 4.76 -18.81 -27.06
N GLY A 250 3.95 -18.91 -28.11
CA GLY A 250 4.24 -18.29 -29.40
C GLY A 250 2.99 -18.21 -30.27
N SER A 251 3.03 -17.38 -31.31
CA SER A 251 1.97 -17.29 -32.32
C SER A 251 2.50 -17.18 -33.74
N VAL A 252 1.78 -17.74 -34.72
CA VAL A 252 2.07 -17.61 -36.16
C VAL A 252 0.78 -17.33 -36.95
N GLY A 253 0.85 -16.39 -37.89
CA GLY A 253 -0.26 -16.11 -38.81
C GLY A 253 -0.33 -17.15 -39.94
N VAL A 254 -1.55 -17.59 -40.26
CA VAL A 254 -1.84 -18.53 -41.34
C VAL A 254 -2.92 -17.93 -42.24
N ASN A 255 -2.55 -17.58 -43.47
CA ASN A 255 -3.48 -17.08 -44.48
C ASN A 255 -3.84 -18.21 -45.45
N LEU A 256 -5.11 -18.58 -45.52
CA LEU A 256 -5.60 -19.57 -46.48
C LEU A 256 -6.08 -18.82 -47.73
N THR A 257 -5.46 -19.07 -48.89
CA THR A 257 -5.87 -18.46 -50.15
C THR A 257 -6.80 -19.38 -50.94
N CYS A 258 -7.85 -18.80 -51.54
CA CYS A 258 -8.70 -19.52 -52.48
C CYS A 258 -7.94 -19.75 -53.81
N GLY A 259 -7.97 -20.98 -54.37
CA GLY A 259 -7.51 -21.23 -55.75
C GLY A 259 -6.19 -21.99 -55.96
N GLN A 260 -5.62 -22.63 -54.94
CA GLN A 260 -4.67 -23.73 -55.17
C GLN A 260 -5.47 -25.03 -55.33
N ASP A 261 -5.17 -25.80 -56.38
CA ASP A 261 -5.82 -27.04 -56.83
C ASP A 261 -6.52 -27.81 -55.69
N ALA A 262 -7.75 -28.31 -55.91
CA ALA A 262 -8.62 -28.85 -54.84
C ALA A 262 -8.01 -30.01 -54.01
N LEU A 263 -6.87 -30.55 -54.45
CA LEU A 263 -6.05 -31.54 -53.73
C LEU A 263 -4.91 -30.89 -52.90
N LEU A 264 -4.35 -29.76 -53.31
CA LEU A 264 -3.26 -29.03 -52.64
C LEU A 264 -3.76 -28.07 -51.53
N SER A 265 -5.03 -27.65 -51.56
CA SER A 265 -5.67 -26.82 -50.51
C SER A 265 -6.30 -27.62 -49.36
N SER A 266 -6.25 -28.96 -49.43
CA SER A 266 -6.75 -29.84 -48.37
C SER A 266 -5.87 -29.83 -47.12
N GLN A 267 -4.61 -29.39 -47.24
CA GLN A 267 -3.64 -29.36 -46.16
C GLN A 267 -2.68 -28.16 -46.28
N VAL A 268 -2.69 -27.29 -45.28
CA VAL A 268 -1.72 -26.22 -45.08
C VAL A 268 -0.80 -26.60 -43.93
N THR A 269 0.50 -26.68 -44.21
CA THR A 269 1.50 -26.81 -43.14
C THR A 269 1.86 -25.42 -42.67
N ALA A 270 1.39 -25.03 -41.49
CA ALA A 270 1.87 -23.84 -40.82
C ALA A 270 3.39 -23.96 -40.62
N GLN A 271 4.11 -22.86 -40.74
CA GLN A 271 5.53 -22.83 -40.40
C GLN A 271 5.73 -23.32 -38.98
N ARG A 272 6.90 -23.93 -38.71
CA ARG A 272 7.28 -24.37 -37.36
C ARG A 272 7.11 -23.20 -36.38
N LEU A 273 6.26 -23.40 -35.38
CA LEU A 273 5.93 -22.37 -34.40
C LEU A 273 6.93 -22.45 -33.24
N LEU A 274 7.69 -21.36 -33.06
CA LEU A 274 8.70 -21.23 -32.02
C LEU A 274 8.04 -20.72 -30.73
N LEU A 275 8.12 -21.49 -29.64
CA LEU A 275 7.69 -21.01 -28.32
C LEU A 275 8.84 -20.28 -27.64
N SER A 276 8.60 -19.04 -27.24
CA SER A 276 9.50 -18.24 -26.42
C SER A 276 8.94 -18.14 -25.00
N PHE A 277 9.80 -17.90 -24.01
CA PHE A 277 9.35 -17.64 -22.65
C PHE A 277 8.29 -16.52 -22.61
N THR A 278 7.16 -16.82 -21.98
CA THR A 278 6.16 -15.84 -21.57
C THR A 278 6.44 -15.46 -20.14
N ASP A 279 7.32 -14.51 -19.95
CA ASP A 279 7.61 -14.02 -18.63
C ASP A 279 7.44 -12.50 -18.58
N ASN A 280 6.29 -12.10 -18.03
CA ASN A 280 5.98 -10.73 -17.65
C ASN A 280 6.10 -10.56 -16.12
N VAL A 281 6.52 -11.59 -15.40
CA VAL A 281 6.67 -11.54 -13.94
C VAL A 281 8.12 -11.20 -13.67
N ALA A 282 8.35 -10.16 -12.88
CA ALA A 282 9.69 -9.84 -12.46
C ALA A 282 10.18 -10.86 -11.43
N PRO A 283 11.49 -11.19 -11.42
CA PRO A 283 12.05 -12.06 -10.40
C PRO A 283 11.89 -11.41 -9.02
N PHE A 284 11.74 -12.21 -7.98
CA PHE A 284 11.71 -11.73 -6.59
C PHE A 284 12.37 -12.73 -5.65
N VAL A 285 12.80 -12.27 -4.47
CA VAL A 285 13.38 -13.16 -3.44
C VAL A 285 12.25 -13.94 -2.77
N THR A 286 12.33 -15.27 -2.77
CA THR A 286 11.36 -16.16 -2.13
C THR A 286 11.79 -16.59 -0.73
N ALA A 287 13.10 -16.62 -0.46
CA ALA A 287 13.63 -16.99 0.84
C ALA A 287 15.05 -16.44 1.09
N ILE A 288 15.34 -16.17 2.36
CA ILE A 288 16.70 -15.95 2.89
C ILE A 288 16.90 -16.94 4.04
N ASN A 289 18.00 -17.70 4.02
CA ASN A 289 18.25 -18.72 5.06
C ASN A 289 18.54 -18.14 6.46
N ILE A 290 18.90 -16.87 6.54
CA ILE A 290 19.08 -16.10 7.78
C ILE A 290 18.01 -15.01 7.83
N GLN A 291 17.27 -14.96 8.93
CA GLN A 291 16.20 -14.00 9.15
C GLN A 291 16.72 -12.74 9.83
N ASN A 292 16.02 -11.62 9.65
CA ASN A 292 16.38 -10.38 10.30
C ASN A 292 16.24 -10.49 11.83
N ASN A 293 17.26 -10.02 12.55
CA ASN A 293 17.48 -10.15 13.98
C ASN A 293 17.62 -11.60 14.49
N GLU A 294 17.88 -12.58 13.62
CA GLU A 294 18.16 -13.96 14.04
C GLU A 294 19.47 -14.04 14.85
N ASP A 295 19.52 -14.91 15.85
CA ASP A 295 20.79 -15.30 16.49
C ASP A 295 21.33 -16.59 15.85
N VAL A 296 22.33 -16.42 14.99
CA VAL A 296 22.84 -17.44 14.08
C VAL A 296 23.91 -18.29 14.78
N ASP A 297 23.73 -19.60 14.74
CA ASP A 297 24.83 -20.53 15.04
C ASP A 297 25.73 -20.70 13.83
N LEU A 298 26.94 -20.16 13.92
CA LEU A 298 27.95 -20.20 12.86
C LEU A 298 28.39 -21.63 12.48
N ALA A 299 28.17 -22.62 13.35
CA ALA A 299 28.43 -24.02 13.00
C ALA A 299 27.36 -24.59 12.05
N ALA A 300 26.12 -24.10 12.14
CA ALA A 300 24.99 -24.55 11.33
C ALA A 300 24.77 -23.68 10.09
N LYS A 301 25.04 -22.38 10.18
CA LYS A 301 24.83 -21.39 9.10
C LYS A 301 26.05 -20.47 8.98
N SER A 302 26.99 -20.87 8.14
CA SER A 302 28.20 -20.08 7.85
C SER A 302 28.05 -19.10 6.67
N SER A 303 26.96 -19.21 5.91
CA SER A 303 26.71 -18.44 4.68
C SER A 303 25.27 -17.94 4.63
N ILE A 304 25.06 -16.81 3.95
CA ILE A 304 23.75 -16.24 3.67
C ILE A 304 23.34 -16.71 2.27
N VAL A 305 22.16 -17.30 2.13
CA VAL A 305 21.65 -17.87 0.88
C VAL A 305 20.34 -17.20 0.54
N TYR A 306 20.31 -16.55 -0.62
CA TYR A 306 19.11 -15.97 -1.23
C TYR A 306 18.57 -16.94 -2.26
N THR A 307 17.26 -17.18 -2.23
CA THR A 307 16.54 -17.95 -3.25
C THR A 307 15.60 -17.02 -4.01
N PHE A 308 15.60 -17.11 -5.34
CA PHE A 308 14.79 -16.30 -6.23
C PHE A 308 13.59 -17.11 -6.76
N SER A 309 12.54 -16.41 -7.21
CA SER A 309 11.36 -17.03 -7.84
C SER A 309 11.70 -17.70 -9.18
N GLU A 310 12.78 -17.26 -9.82
CA GLU A 310 13.27 -17.74 -11.09
C GLU A 310 14.75 -17.38 -11.30
N PRO A 311 15.41 -17.94 -12.34
CA PRO A 311 16.82 -17.69 -12.64
C PRO A 311 17.15 -16.21 -12.90
N ILE A 312 18.22 -15.72 -12.27
CA ILE A 312 18.79 -14.42 -12.58
C ILE A 312 19.71 -14.51 -13.81
N LYS A 313 19.48 -13.62 -14.78
CA LYS A 313 20.26 -13.52 -16.01
C LYS A 313 21.73 -13.22 -15.71
N GLN A 314 22.60 -14.06 -16.26
CA GLN A 314 24.04 -13.88 -16.12
C GLN A 314 24.55 -12.76 -17.04
N THR A 315 25.14 -11.73 -16.44
CA THR A 315 25.74 -10.56 -17.10
C THR A 315 27.12 -10.28 -16.49
N ALA A 316 27.88 -9.33 -17.05
CA ALA A 316 29.13 -8.87 -16.44
C ALA A 316 28.93 -8.36 -15.00
N TYR A 317 27.76 -7.78 -14.69
CA TYR A 317 27.44 -7.32 -13.35
C TYR A 317 27.18 -8.49 -12.39
N THR A 318 26.42 -9.51 -12.79
CA THR A 318 26.08 -10.63 -11.89
C THR A 318 27.24 -11.59 -11.64
N ASP A 319 28.42 -11.36 -12.23
CA ASP A 319 29.61 -12.16 -11.96
C ASP A 319 30.04 -12.05 -10.49
N ALA A 320 29.76 -13.11 -9.73
CA ALA A 320 30.09 -13.20 -8.32
C ALA A 320 31.51 -13.76 -8.07
N SER A 321 32.25 -14.16 -9.11
CA SER A 321 33.56 -14.80 -8.97
C SER A 321 34.71 -13.81 -8.73
N LEU A 322 34.50 -12.54 -9.05
CA LEU A 322 35.50 -11.48 -8.91
C LEU A 322 35.40 -10.78 -7.54
N PRO A 323 36.52 -10.37 -6.94
CA PRO A 323 36.53 -9.59 -5.70
C PRO A 323 36.06 -8.15 -5.94
N LYS A 324 35.85 -7.39 -4.86
CA LYS A 324 35.55 -5.95 -4.94
C LYS A 324 36.56 -5.18 -5.81
N GLY A 325 36.07 -4.18 -6.53
CA GLY A 325 36.79 -3.26 -7.42
C GLY A 325 36.51 -3.49 -8.91
N HIS A 326 35.60 -4.40 -9.28
CA HIS A 326 35.45 -4.88 -10.67
C HIS A 326 34.12 -4.48 -11.32
N GLY A 327 33.27 -3.74 -10.62
CA GLY A 327 31.95 -3.32 -11.10
C GLY A 327 30.93 -4.47 -11.12
N THR A 328 31.09 -5.47 -10.24
CA THR A 328 30.18 -6.63 -10.17
C THR A 328 29.22 -6.53 -8.99
N ILE A 329 28.37 -7.53 -8.83
CA ILE A 329 27.41 -7.67 -7.72
C ILE A 329 28.11 -7.58 -6.35
N VAL A 330 29.36 -8.03 -6.26
CA VAL A 330 30.16 -8.01 -5.04
C VAL A 330 30.49 -6.57 -4.59
N ASP A 331 30.57 -5.63 -5.53
CA ASP A 331 30.84 -4.21 -5.23
C ASP A 331 29.66 -3.51 -4.55
N ASP A 332 28.44 -3.95 -4.84
CA ASP A 332 27.22 -3.37 -4.30
C ASP A 332 26.81 -3.99 -2.96
N ILE A 333 27.57 -4.96 -2.44
CA ILE A 333 27.32 -5.61 -1.14
C ILE A 333 28.27 -5.06 -0.07
N THR A 334 27.72 -4.60 1.05
CA THR A 334 28.49 -4.13 2.20
C THR A 334 28.16 -4.95 3.44
N PHE A 335 29.19 -5.55 4.06
CA PHE A 335 29.08 -6.10 5.40
C PHE A 335 29.56 -5.07 6.41
N SER A 336 28.78 -4.88 7.47
CA SER A 336 29.12 -4.04 8.60
C SER A 336 29.05 -4.84 9.90
N PHE A 337 29.78 -4.37 10.91
CA PHE A 337 29.89 -5.06 12.19
C PHE A 337 29.71 -4.05 13.31
N THR A 338 28.73 -4.28 14.17
CA THR A 338 28.52 -3.44 15.34
C THR A 338 28.95 -4.20 16.59
N GLY A 339 30.15 -3.90 17.09
CA GLY A 339 30.65 -4.48 18.35
C GLY A 339 32.09 -4.09 18.66
N LEU A 340 32.59 -4.54 19.82
CA LEU A 340 33.92 -4.17 20.35
C LEU A 340 35.06 -5.09 19.87
N LYS A 341 34.79 -6.03 18.95
CA LYS A 341 35.74 -7.10 18.57
C LYS A 341 36.49 -6.84 17.24
N LYS A 342 35.98 -5.97 16.36
CA LYS A 342 36.53 -5.68 15.02
C LYS A 342 36.12 -4.27 14.54
N ALA A 343 36.81 -3.74 13.53
CA ALA A 343 36.40 -2.53 12.81
C ALA A 343 35.49 -2.88 11.61
N ASP A 344 34.66 -1.93 11.15
CA ASP A 344 33.69 -2.12 10.05
C ASP A 344 34.31 -2.66 8.74
N ALA A 345 35.59 -2.40 8.48
CA ALA A 345 36.32 -2.87 7.29
C ALA A 345 36.86 -4.31 7.39
N ALA A 346 36.56 -5.07 8.45
CA ALA A 346 37.28 -6.30 8.78
C ALA A 346 36.61 -7.62 8.36
N ILE A 347 35.43 -7.59 7.72
CA ILE A 347 34.73 -8.80 7.25
C ILE A 347 34.86 -8.87 5.72
N GLN A 348 35.74 -9.76 5.26
CA GLN A 348 35.85 -10.13 3.85
C GLN A 348 34.78 -11.17 3.54
N PHE A 349 34.24 -11.20 2.32
CA PHE A 349 33.28 -12.21 1.90
C PHE A 349 33.53 -12.63 0.44
N THR A 350 33.03 -13.80 0.10
CA THR A 350 32.90 -14.27 -1.29
C THR A 350 31.42 -14.44 -1.63
N ALA A 351 31.09 -14.44 -2.92
CA ALA A 351 29.75 -14.73 -3.40
C ALA A 351 29.80 -15.79 -4.52
N SER A 352 28.73 -16.53 -4.72
CA SER A 352 28.62 -17.52 -5.80
C SER A 352 27.16 -17.82 -6.14
N TRP A 353 26.89 -18.01 -7.43
CA TRP A 353 25.61 -18.50 -7.92
C TRP A 353 25.58 -20.03 -8.00
N ASN A 354 24.40 -20.63 -7.83
CA ASN A 354 24.20 -22.06 -8.07
C ASN A 354 24.05 -22.36 -9.58
N ALA A 355 25.17 -22.63 -10.26
CA ALA A 355 25.10 -23.09 -11.64
C ALA A 355 24.51 -24.53 -11.73
N PRO A 356 23.73 -24.84 -12.78
CA PRO A 356 23.37 -24.01 -13.93
C PRO A 356 22.04 -23.25 -13.77
N THR A 357 21.37 -23.32 -12.61
CA THR A 357 20.00 -22.79 -12.45
C THR A 357 19.97 -21.30 -12.15
N PHE A 358 21.00 -20.74 -11.50
CA PHE A 358 21.14 -19.30 -11.21
C PHE A 358 19.96 -18.68 -10.44
N ASP A 359 19.23 -19.49 -9.69
CA ASP A 359 18.09 -19.12 -8.85
C ASP A 359 18.47 -19.01 -7.36
N GLN A 360 19.75 -19.16 -7.02
CA GLN A 360 20.30 -18.91 -5.68
C GLN A 360 21.64 -18.19 -5.69
N LEU A 361 21.76 -17.17 -4.83
CA LEU A 361 23.00 -16.46 -4.53
C LEU A 361 23.46 -16.82 -3.12
N THR A 362 24.67 -17.38 -3.00
CA THR A 362 25.31 -17.67 -1.72
C THR A 362 26.40 -16.65 -1.44
N ILE A 363 26.34 -16.02 -0.27
CA ILE A 363 27.32 -15.07 0.24
C ILE A 363 28.00 -15.67 1.47
N THR A 364 29.31 -15.85 1.41
CA THR A 364 30.10 -16.50 2.47
C THR A 364 31.06 -15.50 3.10
N PRO A 365 30.71 -14.89 4.25
CA PRO A 365 31.62 -14.03 4.99
C PRO A 365 32.70 -14.85 5.69
N THR A 366 33.87 -14.25 5.86
CA THR A 366 35.04 -14.83 6.51
C THR A 366 35.41 -14.04 7.77
N GLY A 367 35.85 -14.74 8.80
CA GLY A 367 36.24 -14.12 10.06
C GLY A 367 35.07 -13.62 10.91
N MET A 368 33.85 -14.14 10.72
CA MET A 368 32.79 -13.96 11.70
C MET A 368 33.20 -14.59 13.04
N THR A 369 32.84 -13.95 14.13
CA THR A 369 33.10 -14.41 15.50
C THR A 369 31.79 -14.56 16.23
N GLY A 370 31.72 -15.43 17.24
CA GLY A 370 30.56 -15.52 18.12
C GLY A 370 30.42 -14.28 19.00
N ALA A 371 29.21 -14.09 19.53
CA ALA A 371 28.76 -12.98 20.35
C ALA A 371 29.02 -11.61 19.69
N SER A 372 28.47 -11.44 18.49
CA SER A 372 28.71 -10.29 17.61
C SER A 372 27.43 -9.94 16.85
N ARG A 373 27.24 -8.66 16.50
CA ARG A 373 26.15 -8.21 15.61
C ARG A 373 26.72 -7.85 14.24
N TYR A 374 26.09 -8.38 13.21
CA TYR A 374 26.43 -8.14 11.81
C TYR A 374 25.24 -7.55 11.09
N SER A 375 25.54 -6.75 10.07
CA SER A 375 24.54 -6.34 9.09
C SER A 375 25.11 -6.46 7.70
N ILE A 376 24.28 -6.88 6.75
CA ILE A 376 24.58 -6.80 5.32
C ILE A 376 23.63 -5.76 4.71
N SER A 377 24.19 -4.87 3.91
CA SER A 377 23.47 -3.79 3.22
C SER A 377 23.87 -3.75 1.75
N TYR A 378 23.05 -3.08 0.95
CA TYR A 378 23.15 -3.08 -0.50
C TYR A 378 23.17 -1.67 -1.05
N ALA A 379 23.93 -1.46 -2.14
CA ALA A 379 23.95 -0.19 -2.84
C ALA A 379 22.58 0.11 -3.48
N ALA A 380 22.22 1.39 -3.51
CA ALA A 380 21.01 1.84 -4.18
C ALA A 380 21.01 1.44 -5.67
N GLY A 381 19.92 0.86 -6.14
CA GLY A 381 19.76 0.43 -7.53
C GLY A 381 20.34 -0.95 -7.86
N MET A 382 20.86 -1.70 -6.88
CA MET A 382 21.28 -3.10 -7.06
C MET A 382 20.16 -3.97 -7.65
N ALA A 383 18.94 -3.88 -7.10
CA ALA A 383 17.79 -4.64 -7.59
C ALA A 383 17.47 -4.39 -9.06
N ALA A 384 17.66 -3.16 -9.56
CA ALA A 384 17.43 -2.83 -10.98
C ALA A 384 18.42 -3.49 -11.94
N LYS A 385 19.58 -3.94 -11.43
CA LYS A 385 20.62 -4.62 -12.22
C LYS A 385 20.47 -6.14 -12.20
N LEU A 386 19.68 -6.69 -11.26
CA LEU A 386 19.32 -8.09 -11.21
C LEU A 386 18.06 -8.28 -12.05
N THR A 387 18.20 -8.93 -13.20
CA THR A 387 17.10 -9.11 -14.15
C THR A 387 16.93 -10.57 -14.51
N ASP A 388 15.73 -10.96 -14.93
CA ASP A 388 15.50 -12.24 -15.59
C ASP A 388 16.04 -12.24 -17.03
N ALA A 389 15.80 -13.32 -17.77
CA ALA A 389 16.22 -13.44 -19.17
C ALA A 389 15.60 -12.38 -20.10
N LYS A 390 14.40 -11.87 -19.78
CA LYS A 390 13.63 -10.87 -20.53
C LYS A 390 14.02 -9.43 -20.20
N GLY A 391 14.76 -9.23 -19.11
CA GLY A 391 15.16 -7.92 -18.63
C GLY A 391 14.20 -7.30 -17.61
N ASN A 392 13.22 -8.05 -17.09
CA ASN A 392 12.43 -7.54 -15.97
C ASN A 392 13.33 -7.48 -14.74
N ALA A 393 13.35 -6.32 -14.07
CA ALA A 393 14.19 -6.10 -12.89
C ALA A 393 13.58 -6.75 -11.64
N LEU A 394 14.44 -7.14 -10.70
CA LEU A 394 14.03 -7.72 -9.42
C LEU A 394 12.96 -6.85 -8.74
N ALA A 395 11.81 -7.44 -8.47
CA ALA A 395 10.65 -6.81 -7.86
C ALA A 395 10.43 -7.27 -6.42
N ASN A 396 9.62 -6.51 -5.68
CA ASN A 396 9.19 -6.90 -4.35
C ASN A 396 8.10 -7.97 -4.47
N ALA A 397 8.27 -9.08 -3.75
CA ALA A 397 7.31 -10.18 -3.69
C ALA A 397 5.97 -9.81 -3.00
N GLY A 398 5.86 -8.61 -2.39
CA GLY A 398 4.75 -8.23 -1.52
C GLY A 398 4.78 -8.93 -0.15
N THR A 399 5.66 -9.91 0.04
CA THR A 399 6.00 -10.51 1.32
C THR A 399 7.15 -9.71 1.93
N ALA A 400 6.98 -9.18 3.14
CA ALA A 400 7.98 -8.36 3.83
C ALA A 400 9.23 -9.16 4.27
N ILE A 401 10.02 -9.64 3.31
CA ILE A 401 11.33 -10.27 3.55
C ILE A 401 12.35 -9.13 3.71
N VAL A 402 12.78 -8.88 4.93
CA VAL A 402 13.76 -7.84 5.21
C VAL A 402 15.13 -8.23 4.64
N GLY A 403 15.72 -7.33 3.85
CA GLY A 403 17.04 -7.52 3.23
C GLY A 403 17.01 -8.21 1.87
N ASP A 404 15.89 -8.16 1.15
CA ASP A 404 15.67 -8.72 -0.20
C ASP A 404 16.25 -7.86 -1.35
N PHE A 405 17.32 -7.10 -1.09
CA PHE A 405 17.97 -6.14 -2.00
C PHE A 405 17.15 -4.90 -2.38
N LEU A 406 15.89 -4.80 -1.92
CA LEU A 406 15.02 -3.66 -2.20
C LEU A 406 15.08 -2.63 -1.08
N ASN A 407 14.73 -1.38 -1.41
CA ASN A 407 14.59 -0.26 -0.46
C ASN A 407 15.80 0.05 0.44
N THR A 408 17.01 -0.36 0.04
CA THR A 408 18.24 -0.21 0.86
C THR A 408 18.15 -0.87 2.24
N GLU A 409 17.23 -1.83 2.41
CA GLU A 409 17.05 -2.53 3.67
C GLU A 409 18.28 -3.36 4.01
N SER A 410 18.70 -3.32 5.27
CA SER A 410 19.83 -4.08 5.76
C SER A 410 19.32 -5.30 6.53
N LEU A 411 19.87 -6.48 6.22
CA LEU A 411 19.63 -7.68 7.00
C LEU A 411 20.60 -7.67 8.19
N ALA A 412 20.07 -7.55 9.40
CA ALA A 412 20.85 -7.60 10.64
C ALA A 412 20.69 -8.97 11.31
N PHE A 413 21.76 -9.49 11.93
CA PHE A 413 21.71 -10.73 12.71
C PHE A 413 22.80 -10.71 13.78
N THR A 414 22.65 -11.55 14.81
CA THR A 414 23.71 -11.82 15.77
C THR A 414 24.28 -13.21 15.58
N THR A 415 25.45 -13.47 16.14
CA THR A 415 26.03 -14.81 16.20
C THR A 415 26.21 -15.17 17.66
N LYS A 416 25.65 -16.29 18.15
CA LYS A 416 25.76 -16.74 19.56
C LYS A 416 25.52 -15.64 20.62
N GLY A 417 24.73 -14.61 20.32
CA GLY A 417 24.45 -13.48 21.21
C GLY A 417 23.65 -13.88 22.44
N LEU A 418 22.79 -14.92 22.34
CA LEU A 418 21.99 -15.41 23.45
C LEU A 418 22.75 -16.38 24.35
N ALA A 419 23.63 -17.22 23.79
CA ALA A 419 24.42 -18.17 24.56
C ALA A 419 25.44 -17.49 25.48
N ASP A 420 25.93 -16.31 25.09
CA ASP A 420 26.89 -15.51 25.85
C ASP A 420 26.23 -14.35 26.62
N LYS A 421 24.89 -14.31 26.70
CA LYS A 421 24.17 -13.29 27.46
C LYS A 421 24.29 -13.58 28.97
N PRO A 422 24.92 -12.69 29.77
CA PRO A 422 24.97 -12.87 31.22
C PRO A 422 23.57 -12.94 31.83
N ALA A 423 23.43 -13.73 32.90
CA ALA A 423 22.23 -13.72 33.71
C ALA A 423 21.99 -12.34 34.34
N LYS A 424 20.71 -11.98 34.53
CA LYS A 424 20.30 -10.75 35.21
C LYS A 424 20.99 -10.66 36.59
N PRO A 425 21.75 -9.59 36.88
CA PRO A 425 22.36 -9.43 38.19
C PRO A 425 21.32 -9.19 39.28
N VAL A 426 21.61 -9.65 40.50
CA VAL A 426 20.86 -9.31 41.71
C VAL A 426 21.59 -8.16 42.39
N LEU A 427 20.93 -7.00 42.51
CA LEU A 427 21.45 -5.80 43.14
C LEU A 427 20.80 -5.60 44.50
N THR A 428 21.59 -5.26 45.51
CA THR A 428 21.14 -4.99 46.88
C THR A 428 21.84 -3.77 47.47
N LYS A 429 21.14 -3.06 48.36
CA LYS A 429 21.72 -2.01 49.22
C LYS A 429 22.27 -2.68 50.47
N ASP A 430 23.51 -2.36 50.84
CA ASP A 430 24.09 -2.80 52.12
C ASP A 430 23.38 -2.11 53.28
N PRO A 431 22.71 -2.85 54.19
CA PRO A 431 21.93 -2.28 55.29
C PRO A 431 22.79 -1.63 56.37
N THR A 432 24.12 -1.85 56.36
CA THR A 432 25.05 -1.27 57.33
C THR A 432 25.56 0.10 56.90
N THR A 433 25.28 0.52 55.67
CA THR A 433 25.64 1.86 55.19
C THR A 433 24.89 2.92 55.99
N PRO A 434 25.54 4.02 56.41
CA PRO A 434 24.83 5.14 57.03
C PRO A 434 23.59 5.54 56.24
N LEU A 435 22.54 5.88 56.98
CA LEU A 435 21.30 6.41 56.45
C LEU A 435 21.59 7.58 55.49
N VAL A 436 20.92 7.58 54.35
CA VAL A 436 21.03 8.69 53.40
C VAL A 436 20.11 9.78 53.93
N GLN A 437 20.61 10.99 54.06
CA GLN A 437 19.86 12.13 54.58
C GLN A 437 19.48 13.06 53.44
N TRP A 438 18.58 14.01 53.70
CA TRP A 438 18.19 15.04 52.72
C TRP A 438 19.37 15.78 52.07
N ASN A 439 20.48 15.98 52.80
CA ASN A 439 21.67 16.68 52.32
C ASN A 439 22.67 15.77 51.56
N GLY A 440 22.29 14.51 51.33
CA GLY A 440 23.12 13.51 50.65
C GLY A 440 23.65 12.44 51.61
N GLY A 441 24.64 11.72 51.12
CA GLY A 441 25.25 10.63 51.87
C GLY A 441 26.06 9.71 50.98
N SER A 442 26.27 8.48 51.44
CA SER A 442 26.88 7.42 50.65
C SER A 442 26.03 6.17 50.73
N VAL A 443 25.93 5.44 49.63
CA VAL A 443 25.28 4.14 49.58
C VAL A 443 26.30 3.10 49.12
N LYS A 444 26.40 1.98 49.84
CA LYS A 444 27.15 0.81 49.39
C LYS A 444 26.17 -0.13 48.70
N LEU A 445 26.47 -0.42 47.45
CA LEU A 445 25.72 -1.32 46.60
C LEU A 445 26.53 -2.59 46.42
N GLU A 446 25.85 -3.73 46.51
CA GLU A 446 26.44 -5.05 46.30
C GLU A 446 25.61 -5.79 45.26
N TRP A 447 26.28 -6.47 44.34
CA TRP A 447 25.61 -7.27 43.32
C TRP A 447 26.30 -8.59 43.07
N SER A 448 25.50 -9.54 42.59
CA SER A 448 26.00 -10.83 42.12
C SER A 448 25.35 -11.18 40.79
N ALA A 449 26.07 -11.93 39.97
CA ALA A 449 25.55 -12.48 38.73
C ALA A 449 26.13 -13.88 38.53
N SER A 450 25.29 -14.82 38.09
CA SER A 450 25.70 -16.21 37.89
C SER A 450 26.70 -16.32 36.74
N GLU A 451 27.87 -16.88 37.01
CA GLU A 451 28.86 -17.25 35.98
C GLU A 451 28.85 -18.74 35.62
N ALA A 452 27.77 -19.46 35.93
CA ALA A 452 27.70 -20.90 35.70
C ALA A 452 27.78 -21.26 34.21
N THR A 453 27.23 -20.40 33.34
CA THR A 453 27.18 -20.60 31.89
C THR A 453 27.97 -19.56 31.09
N VAL A 454 28.07 -18.32 31.60
CA VAL A 454 28.71 -17.20 30.91
C VAL A 454 29.70 -16.51 31.84
N LYS A 455 30.94 -16.31 31.39
CA LYS A 455 31.95 -15.55 32.15
C LYS A 455 31.74 -14.05 32.03
N ILE A 456 31.76 -13.34 33.15
CA ILE A 456 31.56 -11.89 33.21
C ILE A 456 32.91 -11.20 33.16
N LYS A 457 33.00 -10.13 32.36
CA LYS A 457 34.20 -9.31 32.22
C LYS A 457 34.19 -8.13 33.20
N TYR A 458 33.04 -7.46 33.28
CA TYR A 458 32.81 -6.28 34.10
C TYR A 458 31.31 -5.95 34.16
N PHE A 459 30.96 -4.96 34.96
CA PHE A 459 29.63 -4.39 35.12
C PHE A 459 29.61 -2.91 34.73
N ASP A 460 28.47 -2.46 34.22
CA ASP A 460 28.13 -1.05 34.05
C ASP A 460 27.07 -0.66 35.10
N ILE A 461 27.22 0.53 35.70
CA ILE A 461 26.34 1.02 36.77
C ILE A 461 25.57 2.23 36.26
N TYR A 462 24.27 2.26 36.56
CA TYR A 462 23.36 3.30 36.16
C TYR A 462 22.66 3.92 37.36
N LYS A 463 22.37 5.22 37.25
CA LYS A 463 21.67 6.02 38.26
C LYS A 463 20.51 6.76 37.60
N LYS A 464 19.38 6.80 38.29
CA LYS A 464 18.21 7.61 37.94
C LYS A 464 17.88 8.53 39.12
N ILE A 465 17.48 9.76 38.82
CA ILE A 465 17.04 10.76 39.80
C ILE A 465 15.61 11.16 39.45
N GLY A 466 14.70 11.09 40.42
CA GLY A 466 13.28 11.41 40.22
C GLY A 466 12.68 10.59 39.07
N ASP A 467 11.97 11.27 38.15
CA ASP A 467 11.36 10.66 36.97
C ASP A 467 12.27 10.63 35.73
N GLY A 468 13.54 11.01 35.86
CA GLY A 468 14.50 11.04 34.75
C GLY A 468 14.85 9.68 34.16
N PRO A 469 15.62 9.64 33.05
CA PRO A 469 16.18 8.40 32.53
C PRO A 469 17.26 7.83 33.45
N PHE A 470 17.62 6.57 33.25
CA PHE A 470 18.83 6.01 33.86
C PHE A 470 20.06 6.44 33.07
N ASP A 471 20.92 7.21 33.71
CA ASP A 471 22.22 7.61 33.19
C ASP A 471 23.31 6.64 33.63
N ARG A 472 24.21 6.29 32.72
CA ARG A 472 25.36 5.44 33.05
C ARG A 472 26.43 6.24 33.78
N ILE A 473 26.71 5.89 35.03
CA ILE A 473 27.62 6.63 35.91
C ILE A 473 29.00 5.97 36.05
N ALA A 474 29.10 4.67 35.81
CA ALA A 474 30.36 3.94 35.86
C ALA A 474 30.36 2.82 34.80
N THR A 475 31.54 2.57 34.22
CA THR A 475 31.75 1.51 33.23
C THR A 475 32.95 0.67 33.61
N ASN A 476 33.01 -0.57 33.09
CA ASN A 476 34.13 -1.47 33.32
C ASN A 476 34.42 -1.78 34.80
N VAL A 477 33.39 -1.79 35.65
CA VAL A 477 33.52 -2.10 37.08
C VAL A 477 33.77 -3.59 37.24
N ARG A 478 34.92 -3.96 37.81
CA ARG A 478 35.33 -5.37 37.98
C ARG A 478 35.06 -5.93 39.37
N SER A 479 34.69 -5.08 40.33
CA SER A 479 34.21 -5.48 41.64
C SER A 479 32.74 -5.91 41.58
N THR A 480 32.29 -6.58 42.64
CA THR A 480 30.88 -6.94 42.90
C THR A 480 30.21 -5.98 43.87
N ASP A 481 30.91 -4.91 44.24
CA ASP A 481 30.40 -3.86 45.10
C ASP A 481 30.97 -2.49 44.67
N THR A 482 30.28 -1.43 45.09
CA THR A 482 30.82 -0.07 45.06
C THR A 482 30.14 0.79 46.12
N THR A 483 30.85 1.79 46.61
CA THR A 483 30.27 2.88 47.38
C THR A 483 30.09 4.08 46.47
N LEU A 484 28.88 4.64 46.43
CA LEU A 484 28.54 5.81 45.62
C LEU A 484 28.12 6.96 46.53
N THR A 485 28.66 8.15 46.25
CA THR A 485 28.22 9.38 46.91
C THR A 485 26.94 9.88 46.25
N ILE A 486 25.95 10.22 47.08
CA ILE A 486 24.72 10.88 46.67
C ILE A 486 24.81 12.32 47.17
N GLY A 487 24.75 13.29 46.26
CA GLY A 487 24.79 14.70 46.63
C GLY A 487 23.41 15.22 47.04
N ALA A 488 23.38 16.31 47.82
CA ALA A 488 22.13 16.99 48.19
C ALA A 488 21.22 17.28 46.98
N ASN A 489 21.82 17.72 45.86
CA ASN A 489 21.08 18.04 44.63
C ASN A 489 20.44 16.82 43.96
N ASP A 490 20.89 15.60 44.27
CA ASP A 490 20.29 14.37 43.74
C ASP A 490 18.99 14.02 44.47
N LEU A 491 18.88 14.38 45.75
CA LEU A 491 17.72 14.06 46.60
C LEU A 491 16.72 15.22 46.66
N ASN A 492 17.19 16.44 46.38
CA ASN A 492 16.43 17.66 46.58
C ASN A 492 16.70 18.65 45.44
N SER A 493 15.79 18.75 44.48
CA SER A 493 15.85 19.77 43.43
C SER A 493 15.26 21.09 43.96
N GLY A 494 16.01 22.19 43.83
CA GLY A 494 15.59 23.50 44.35
C GLY A 494 16.64 24.20 45.23
N GLY A 495 17.84 23.63 45.35
CA GLY A 495 18.93 24.21 46.13
C GLY A 495 18.58 24.24 47.62
N ASN A 496 18.71 25.41 48.23
CA ASN A 496 18.61 25.55 49.68
C ASN A 496 17.19 25.31 50.24
N ASN A 497 16.13 25.51 49.46
CA ASN A 497 14.74 25.35 49.94
C ASN A 497 13.95 24.36 49.07
N PRO A 498 14.24 23.05 49.18
CA PRO A 498 13.52 22.05 48.40
C PRO A 498 12.04 21.99 48.79
N ARG A 499 11.18 21.68 47.81
CA ARG A 499 9.72 21.57 47.99
C ARG A 499 9.18 20.15 47.85
N TYR A 500 10.00 19.23 47.36
CA TYR A 500 9.67 17.84 47.13
C TYR A 500 10.95 17.00 47.22
N ALA A 501 10.83 15.81 47.81
CA ALA A 501 11.91 14.84 47.82
C ALA A 501 12.00 14.12 46.46
N GLN A 502 13.21 13.74 46.07
CA GLN A 502 13.48 12.93 44.89
C GLN A 502 14.01 11.56 45.31
N SER A 503 13.50 10.51 44.67
CA SER A 503 14.08 9.18 44.80
C SER A 503 15.30 9.03 43.90
N VAL A 504 16.39 8.45 44.42
CA VAL A 504 17.52 8.01 43.60
C VAL A 504 17.44 6.50 43.42
N GLN A 505 17.53 6.02 42.18
CA GLN A 505 17.51 4.59 41.88
C GLN A 505 18.79 4.14 41.20
N PHE A 506 19.24 2.94 41.51
CA PHE A 506 20.43 2.33 40.89
C PHE A 506 20.08 1.00 40.24
N MET A 507 20.75 0.70 39.12
CA MET A 507 20.74 -0.62 38.50
C MET A 507 22.13 -0.97 37.98
N VAL A 508 22.40 -2.26 37.82
CA VAL A 508 23.66 -2.76 37.26
C VAL A 508 23.40 -3.71 36.10
N GLN A 509 24.28 -3.68 35.10
CA GLN A 509 24.28 -4.62 33.99
C GLN A 509 25.58 -5.40 33.96
N ALA A 510 25.51 -6.71 33.75
CA ALA A 510 26.68 -7.56 33.53
C ALA A 510 27.06 -7.57 32.05
N ILE A 511 28.36 -7.52 31.76
CA ILE A 511 28.91 -7.63 30.42
C ILE A 511 29.81 -8.87 30.37
N SER A 512 29.58 -9.78 29.43
CA SER A 512 30.37 -11.02 29.31
C SER A 512 31.80 -10.75 28.84
N VAL A 513 32.70 -11.73 28.99
CA VAL A 513 34.06 -11.72 28.38
C VAL A 513 34.01 -11.50 26.87
N ASN A 514 32.90 -11.90 26.26
CA ASN A 514 32.58 -11.74 24.85
C ASN A 514 31.84 -10.43 24.54
N LEU A 515 31.73 -9.51 25.50
CA LEU A 515 31.18 -8.17 25.36
C LEU A 515 29.68 -8.13 25.00
N VAL A 516 28.95 -9.18 25.37
CA VAL A 516 27.48 -9.20 25.32
C VAL A 516 26.94 -8.55 26.59
N VAL A 517 26.01 -7.61 26.41
CA VAL A 517 25.33 -6.92 27.52
C VAL A 517 24.14 -7.77 27.98
N GLY A 518 24.12 -8.09 29.27
CA GLY A 518 23.00 -8.79 29.92
C GLY A 518 21.84 -7.86 30.25
N ASP A 519 20.77 -8.44 30.79
CA ASP A 519 19.64 -7.64 31.30
C ASP A 519 20.08 -6.85 32.56
N ALA A 520 19.48 -5.67 32.76
CA ALA A 520 19.71 -4.88 33.96
C ALA A 520 19.09 -5.54 35.20
N SER A 521 19.72 -5.36 36.36
CA SER A 521 19.14 -5.73 37.65
C SER A 521 17.79 -5.02 37.88
N ASP A 522 17.01 -5.53 38.83
CA ASP A 522 15.91 -4.72 39.37
C ASP A 522 16.48 -3.46 40.03
N PRO A 523 15.81 -2.30 39.90
CA PRO A 523 16.31 -1.07 40.47
C PRO A 523 16.21 -1.09 41.99
N VAL A 524 17.25 -0.60 42.66
CA VAL A 524 17.25 -0.37 44.11
C VAL A 524 17.08 1.11 44.37
N SER A 525 16.03 1.46 45.12
CA SER A 525 15.77 2.83 45.54
C SER A 525 16.57 3.19 46.79
N VAL A 526 17.11 4.40 46.77
CA VAL A 526 17.75 5.06 47.91
C VAL A 526 16.98 6.33 48.16
N ILE A 527 16.42 6.42 49.36
CA ILE A 527 15.59 7.52 49.84
C ILE A 527 16.13 8.02 51.17
N ASP A 528 15.69 9.21 51.55
CA ASP A 528 15.90 9.72 52.91
C ASP A 528 15.07 8.93 53.92
N ASP A 529 15.74 8.39 54.94
CA ASP A 529 15.12 7.67 56.05
C ASP A 529 15.44 8.28 57.41
N THR A 530 16.02 9.50 57.43
CA THR A 530 16.20 10.28 58.65
C THR A 530 14.91 11.00 59.01
N ARG A 531 14.61 11.10 60.31
CA ARG A 531 13.43 11.85 60.80
C ARG A 531 13.80 13.28 61.16
N PRO A 532 12.85 14.23 61.07
CA PRO A 532 13.16 15.61 61.38
C PRO A 532 13.28 15.78 62.89
N THR A 533 14.19 16.65 63.33
CA THR A 533 14.37 16.99 64.74
C THR A 533 14.43 18.48 64.96
N VAL A 534 13.97 18.94 66.13
CA VAL A 534 14.12 20.31 66.62
C VAL A 534 15.55 20.48 67.11
N VAL A 535 16.31 21.34 66.42
CA VAL A 535 17.70 21.66 66.75
C VAL A 535 17.76 22.71 67.84
N THR A 536 16.99 23.80 67.70
CA THR A 536 16.86 24.87 68.71
C THR A 536 15.48 25.52 68.66
N ALA A 537 15.04 26.10 69.77
CA ALA A 537 13.95 27.07 69.79
C ALA A 537 14.38 28.31 70.58
N THR A 538 14.26 29.49 69.98
CA THR A 538 14.69 30.76 70.58
C THR A 538 13.55 31.75 70.64
N LEU A 539 13.34 32.33 71.81
CA LEU A 539 12.44 33.45 72.01
C LEU A 539 13.08 34.72 71.43
N PHE A 540 12.40 35.34 70.47
CA PHE A 540 12.74 36.64 69.92
C PHE A 540 11.74 37.67 70.47
N ASN A 541 12.16 38.41 71.50
CA ASN A 541 11.35 39.47 72.08
C ASN A 541 11.14 40.61 71.08
N ALA A 542 9.97 40.64 70.46
CA ALA A 542 9.47 41.86 69.86
C ALA A 542 9.02 42.77 71.00
N THR A 543 9.25 44.07 70.87
CA THR A 543 8.78 45.15 71.76
C THR A 543 7.24 45.23 71.93
N ASN A 544 6.51 44.19 71.54
CA ASN A 544 5.07 44.08 71.61
C ASN A 544 4.62 43.67 73.02
N PRO A 545 3.78 44.47 73.69
CA PRO A 545 3.32 44.18 75.06
C PRO A 545 2.38 42.97 75.17
N THR A 546 1.92 42.40 74.04
CA THR A 546 0.86 41.37 74.02
C THR A 546 1.26 40.06 73.34
N GLN A 547 2.43 40.01 72.68
CA GLN A 547 2.83 38.87 71.85
C GLN A 547 4.34 38.65 71.89
N ASP A 548 4.75 37.39 71.84
CA ASP A 548 6.14 36.99 71.69
C ASP A 548 6.33 36.24 70.35
N SER A 549 7.52 36.33 69.76
CA SER A 549 7.90 35.59 68.57
C SER A 549 8.86 34.49 68.94
N ILE A 550 8.62 33.26 68.49
CA ILE A 550 9.54 32.13 68.67
C ILE A 550 10.03 31.69 67.29
N VAL A 551 11.32 31.42 67.20
CA VAL A 551 11.95 30.83 66.01
C VAL A 551 12.45 29.45 66.37
N VAL A 552 12.00 28.44 65.63
CA VAL A 552 12.38 27.03 65.80
C VAL A 552 13.19 26.60 64.60
N GLN A 553 14.33 25.96 64.87
CA GLN A 553 15.22 25.39 63.86
C GLN A 553 15.03 23.88 63.79
N PHE A 554 15.00 23.34 62.58
CA PHE A 554 14.87 21.91 62.30
C PHE A 554 16.09 21.38 61.55
N SER A 555 16.37 20.09 61.75
CA SER A 555 17.52 19.39 61.16
C SER A 555 17.41 19.17 59.65
N GLU A 556 16.20 19.32 59.08
CA GLU A 556 15.90 19.05 57.67
C GLU A 556 14.65 19.80 57.18
N PRO A 557 14.42 19.89 55.85
CA PRO A 557 13.26 20.56 55.32
C PRO A 557 11.96 19.82 55.65
N LEU A 558 10.93 20.59 55.99
CA LEU A 558 9.64 20.07 56.42
C LEU A 558 8.60 20.20 55.31
N ASN A 559 7.55 19.40 55.40
CA ASN A 559 6.33 19.67 54.65
C ASN A 559 5.74 21.02 55.09
N GLU A 560 5.74 22.01 54.17
CA GLU A 560 5.35 23.40 54.44
C GLU A 560 3.95 23.52 55.06
N VAL A 561 2.95 22.81 54.51
CA VAL A 561 1.56 22.87 55.00
C VAL A 561 1.44 22.35 56.43
N GLN A 562 2.11 21.24 56.73
CA GLN A 562 2.13 20.69 58.09
C GLN A 562 2.92 21.58 59.04
N ALA A 563 4.04 22.15 58.59
CA ALA A 563 4.87 23.05 59.37
C ALA A 563 4.17 24.38 59.68
N GLU A 564 3.24 24.84 58.85
CA GLU A 564 2.44 26.06 59.10
C GLU A 564 1.15 25.80 59.88
N THR A 565 0.84 24.54 60.20
CA THR A 565 -0.35 24.19 60.97
C THR A 565 -0.14 24.47 62.46
N ALA A 566 -0.81 25.48 63.02
CA ALA A 566 -0.66 25.87 64.42
C ALA A 566 -0.92 24.75 65.43
N ALA A 567 -1.83 23.82 65.14
CA ALA A 567 -2.15 22.69 66.01
C ALA A 567 -0.99 21.69 66.20
N ASN A 568 0.03 21.75 65.35
CA ASN A 568 1.22 20.90 65.44
C ASN A 568 2.24 21.40 66.49
N TYR A 569 1.98 22.56 67.10
CA TYR A 569 2.85 23.19 68.09
C TYR A 569 2.08 23.43 69.39
N SER A 570 2.68 23.04 70.51
CA SER A 570 2.12 23.32 71.85
C SER A 570 3.20 23.81 72.79
N ILE A 571 2.86 24.77 73.65
CA ILE A 571 3.76 25.30 74.68
C ILE A 571 3.13 25.00 76.04
N SER A 572 3.86 24.28 76.87
CA SER A 572 3.47 24.05 78.26
C SER A 572 4.19 25.05 79.17
N GLY A 573 3.50 25.54 80.21
CA GLY A 573 4.08 26.46 81.20
C GLY A 573 3.49 27.88 81.25
N GLY A 574 2.50 28.22 80.42
CA GLY A 574 1.81 29.52 80.44
C GLY A 574 0.73 29.52 79.37
N GLY A 575 -0.34 30.33 79.50
CA GLY A 575 -1.51 30.35 78.60
C GLY A 575 -1.26 30.85 77.17
N ASN A 576 -0.09 30.53 76.61
CA ASN A 576 0.40 30.98 75.32
C ASN A 576 -0.23 30.13 74.22
N ASN A 577 -1.27 30.65 73.57
CA ASN A 577 -1.81 30.01 72.37
C ASN A 577 -0.94 30.38 71.16
N VAL A 578 -0.61 29.38 70.35
CA VAL A 578 0.05 29.60 69.05
C VAL A 578 -0.98 30.23 68.10
N ARG A 579 -0.77 31.50 67.74
CA ARG A 579 -1.71 32.25 66.89
C ARG A 579 -1.47 32.08 65.40
N SER A 580 -0.20 32.11 65.02
CA SER A 580 0.20 32.02 63.61
C SER A 580 1.55 31.35 63.52
N VAL A 581 1.70 30.49 62.53
CA VAL A 581 2.95 29.81 62.21
C VAL A 581 3.28 30.11 60.77
N VAL A 582 4.56 30.39 60.50
CA VAL A 582 5.07 30.68 59.15
C VAL A 582 6.31 29.86 58.93
N TYR A 583 6.33 29.05 57.87
CA TYR A 583 7.51 28.34 57.45
C TYR A 583 8.44 29.32 56.74
N ARG A 584 9.61 29.57 57.32
CA ARG A 584 10.61 30.50 56.78
C ARG A 584 11.59 29.82 55.83
N GLY A 585 11.56 28.48 55.76
CA GLY A 585 12.49 27.70 54.95
C GLY A 585 13.94 27.84 55.43
N PHE A 586 14.86 27.63 54.50
CA PHE A 586 16.30 27.61 54.78
C PHE A 586 16.88 28.99 55.10
N ASN A 587 17.74 29.04 56.11
CA ASN A 587 18.48 30.22 56.52
C ASN A 587 19.95 30.18 56.05
N ALA A 588 20.64 31.32 56.00
CA ALA A 588 22.03 31.42 55.51
C ALA A 588 23.08 30.63 56.33
N VAL A 589 22.71 30.08 57.49
CA VAL A 589 23.54 29.31 58.43
C VAL A 589 23.34 27.80 58.28
N GLY A 590 22.38 27.35 57.46
CA GLY A 590 22.22 25.92 57.13
C GLY A 590 20.98 25.23 57.70
N ASP A 591 20.13 25.92 58.46
CA ASP A 591 18.96 25.30 59.11
C ASP A 591 17.62 25.73 58.51
N TYR A 592 16.61 24.88 58.72
CA TYR A 592 15.23 25.15 58.36
C TYR A 592 14.49 25.80 59.52
N ARG A 593 13.81 26.92 59.26
CA ARG A 593 13.17 27.71 60.31
C ARG A 593 11.65 27.73 60.18
N VAL A 594 11.00 27.61 61.31
CA VAL A 594 9.60 27.99 61.51
C VAL A 594 9.57 29.16 62.48
N SER A 595 8.77 30.19 62.18
CA SER A 595 8.50 31.28 63.11
C SER A 595 7.04 31.25 63.51
N PHE A 596 6.75 31.39 64.80
CA PHE A 596 5.38 31.55 65.25
C PHE A 596 5.20 32.66 66.27
N ILE A 597 3.99 33.22 66.27
CA ILE A 597 3.55 34.25 67.20
C ILE A 597 2.69 33.59 68.25
N VAL A 598 2.98 33.87 69.52
CA VAL A 598 2.22 33.36 70.66
C VAL A 598 1.66 34.50 71.49
N ASP A 599 0.56 34.25 72.18
CA ASP A 599 0.07 35.16 73.23
C ASP A 599 1.11 35.31 74.33
N LYS A 600 1.34 36.55 74.79
CA LYS A 600 2.24 36.83 75.90
C LYS A 600 1.59 36.40 77.23
N GLY A 601 2.03 35.28 77.77
CA GLY A 601 1.67 34.81 79.11
C GLY A 601 2.49 35.46 80.22
N SER A 602 2.11 35.19 81.47
CA SER A 602 2.99 35.47 82.60
C SER A 602 4.19 34.54 82.51
N VAL A 603 5.37 35.08 82.24
CA VAL A 603 6.63 34.32 82.09
C VAL A 603 6.84 33.43 83.33
N ILE A 604 6.65 32.12 83.18
CA ILE A 604 7.10 31.13 84.17
C ILE A 604 8.49 30.67 83.73
N ALA A 605 9.39 30.42 84.68
CA ALA A 605 10.83 30.26 84.45
C ALA A 605 11.26 29.02 83.63
N THR A 606 10.34 28.31 82.97
CA THR A 606 10.64 27.17 82.08
C THR A 606 9.42 26.83 81.23
N GLU A 607 9.43 27.21 79.95
CA GLU A 607 8.41 26.80 78.98
C GLU A 607 8.95 25.64 78.14
N VAL A 608 8.09 24.66 77.81
CA VAL A 608 8.45 23.53 76.94
C VAL A 608 7.62 23.58 75.68
N LEU A 609 8.28 23.75 74.53
CA LEU A 609 7.70 23.57 73.20
C LEU A 609 7.67 22.09 72.85
N THR A 610 6.51 21.56 72.47
CA THR A 610 6.36 20.23 71.87
C THR A 610 5.86 20.35 70.44
N VAL A 611 6.55 19.67 69.52
CA VAL A 611 6.23 19.65 68.08
C VAL A 611 5.75 18.26 67.67
N THR A 612 4.60 18.19 67.00
CA THR A 612 3.96 16.92 66.57
C THR A 612 3.33 17.04 65.19
N GLY A 613 3.03 15.92 64.51
CA GLY A 613 2.21 15.94 63.29
C GLY A 613 2.86 16.55 62.05
N ILE A 614 4.19 16.71 62.05
CA ILE A 614 4.97 17.24 60.92
C ILE A 614 5.84 16.13 60.35
N ASN A 615 5.84 15.99 59.02
CA ASN A 615 6.76 15.14 58.29
C ASN A 615 7.82 15.98 57.57
N ASP A 616 8.96 15.37 57.28
CA ASP A 616 9.88 15.88 56.27
C ASP A 616 9.26 15.80 54.84
N LEU A 617 10.05 16.13 53.83
CA LEU A 617 9.61 16.04 52.43
C LEU A 617 9.49 14.60 51.91
N GLN A 618 10.12 13.62 52.56
CA GLN A 618 10.11 12.21 52.18
C GLN A 618 9.00 11.40 52.89
N GLY A 619 8.32 12.01 53.87
CA GLY A 619 7.23 11.44 54.65
C GLY A 619 7.66 10.90 56.03
N ASN A 620 8.90 11.09 56.45
CA ASN A 620 9.38 10.68 57.76
C ASN A 620 8.80 11.62 58.83
N ALA A 621 8.01 11.06 59.75
CA ALA A 621 7.34 11.83 60.80
C ALA A 621 8.31 12.25 61.92
N ILE A 622 8.16 13.49 62.40
CA ILE A 622 8.85 13.99 63.61
C ILE A 622 8.51 13.12 64.82
N ASP A 623 9.51 12.79 65.64
CA ASP A 623 9.27 12.05 66.89
C ASP A 623 8.72 12.99 67.98
N PRO A 624 7.47 12.83 68.42
CA PRO A 624 6.87 13.75 69.40
C PRO A 624 7.57 13.71 70.77
N ASN A 625 8.29 12.64 71.11
CA ASN A 625 8.93 12.45 72.41
C ASN A 625 10.37 12.97 72.45
N ALA A 626 11.04 13.06 71.29
CA ALA A 626 12.41 13.57 71.17
C ALA A 626 12.45 15.07 70.83
N ASN A 627 11.30 15.67 70.50
CA ASN A 627 11.20 17.03 69.97
C ASN A 627 10.48 17.99 70.92
N SER A 628 10.89 17.94 72.19
CA SER A 628 10.53 18.92 73.20
C SER A 628 11.73 19.80 73.55
N PHE A 629 11.57 21.13 73.47
CA PHE A 629 12.65 22.07 73.75
C PHE A 629 12.27 23.03 74.87
N THR A 630 13.17 23.20 75.84
CA THR A 630 12.98 24.08 77.00
C THR A 630 13.73 25.38 76.79
N PHE A 631 13.05 26.53 76.93
CA PHE A 631 13.66 27.86 76.82
C PHE A 631 13.29 28.79 77.98
#